data_AF-A0A8X6SFK8-F1
#
_entry.id   AF-A0A8X6SFK8-F1
#
_cell.length_a   1.000
_cell.length_b   1.000
_cell.length_c   1.000
_cell.angle_alpha   90.00
_cell.angle_beta   90.00
_cell.angle_gamma   90.00
#
_symmetry.space_group_name_H-M   'P 1'
#
loop_
_entity.id
_entity.type
_entity.pdbx_description
1 polymer ?
#
loop_
_entity_poly.entity_id
_entity_poly.type
_entity_poly.pdbx_seq_one_letter_code
_entity_poly.pdbx_strand_id
1 'polypeptide(L)'
;MSVPAPRSYVIKSLQNKLIQDWESWWSNSNTGLRVKSFFPKPSLDISPHPSYVTQFLTNHSQFIFYLHLFKLKATPNCLCGFVGDTLTIMYSHVPLHLVSPSQNAKKA
;
A
#
# COMPACT_ATOMS: atom_id res chain seq x y z
N MET A 1 -20.08 -40.57 -19.92
CA MET A 1 -19.20 -39.45 -20.34
C MET A 1 -19.40 -38.31 -19.35
N SER A 2 -18.35 -37.86 -18.65
CA SER A 2 -18.46 -36.70 -17.75
C SER A 2 -18.36 -35.41 -18.54
N VAL A 3 -19.34 -34.52 -18.39
CA VAL A 3 -19.27 -33.18 -18.97
C VAL A 3 -18.13 -32.41 -18.27
N PRO A 4 -17.15 -31.85 -19.01
CA PRO A 4 -16.10 -31.05 -18.42
C PRO A 4 -16.68 -29.82 -17.71
N ALA A 5 -16.10 -29.45 -16.57
CA ALA A 5 -16.54 -28.25 -15.87
C ALA A 5 -16.36 -27.01 -16.77
N PRO A 6 -17.35 -26.08 -16.80
CA PRO A 6 -17.20 -24.83 -17.52
C PRO A 6 -15.96 -24.05 -17.05
N ARG A 7 -15.28 -23.37 -17.98
CA ARG A 7 -14.09 -22.55 -17.66
C ARG A 7 -14.35 -21.55 -16.54
N SER A 8 -15.52 -20.92 -16.53
CA SER A 8 -15.94 -19.97 -15.49
C SER A 8 -15.96 -20.59 -14.10
N TYR A 9 -16.42 -21.85 -13.98
CA TYR A 9 -16.41 -22.60 -12.73
C TYR A 9 -14.98 -22.86 -12.25
N VAL A 10 -14.10 -23.30 -13.15
CA VAL A 10 -12.69 -23.57 -12.81
C VAL A 10 -11.99 -22.30 -12.33
N ILE A 11 -12.18 -21.17 -13.03
CA ILE A 11 -11.59 -19.88 -12.63
C ILE A 11 -12.10 -19.43 -11.27
N LYS A 12 -13.42 -19.49 -11.04
CA LYS A 12 -14.03 -19.11 -9.76
C LYS A 12 -13.50 -19.99 -8.62
N SER A 13 -13.39 -21.29 -8.84
CA SER A 13 -12.83 -22.22 -7.85
C SER A 13 -11.37 -21.92 -7.52
N LEU A 14 -10.56 -21.56 -8.52
CA LEU A 14 -9.16 -21.14 -8.30
C LEU A 14 -9.06 -19.82 -7.55
N GLN A 15 -9.87 -18.82 -7.91
CA GLN A 15 -9.92 -17.52 -7.21
C GLN A 15 -10.33 -17.69 -5.75
N ASN A 16 -11.35 -18.52 -5.49
CA ASN A 16 -11.81 -18.82 -4.14
C ASN A 16 -10.72 -19.52 -3.30
N LYS A 17 -9.96 -20.44 -3.91
CA LYS A 17 -8.85 -21.08 -3.21
C LYS A 17 -7.72 -20.09 -2.91
N LEU A 18 -7.37 -19.26 -3.89
CA LEU A 18 -6.33 -18.25 -3.75
C LEU A 18 -6.66 -17.24 -2.65
N ILE A 19 -7.91 -16.76 -2.57
CA ILE A 19 -8.29 -15.80 -1.52
C ILE A 19 -8.30 -16.45 -0.13
N GLN A 20 -8.71 -17.71 -0.02
CA GLN A 20 -8.68 -18.45 1.27
C GLN A 20 -7.25 -18.66 1.76
N ASP A 21 -6.36 -19.12 0.87
CA ASP A 21 -4.95 -19.26 1.17
C ASP A 21 -4.37 -17.90 1.58
N TRP A 22 -4.65 -16.84 0.81
CA TRP A 22 -4.13 -15.51 1.12
C TRP A 22 -4.69 -14.95 2.43
N GLU A 23 -5.96 -15.13 2.77
CA GLU A 23 -6.54 -14.68 4.04
C GLU A 23 -5.92 -15.41 5.24
N SER A 24 -5.63 -16.71 5.10
CA SER A 24 -4.89 -17.47 6.11
C SER A 24 -3.49 -16.92 6.33
N TRP A 25 -2.75 -16.65 5.25
CA TRP A 25 -1.39 -16.08 5.35
C TRP A 25 -1.43 -14.65 5.88
N TRP A 26 -2.40 -13.86 5.42
CA TRP A 26 -2.60 -12.48 5.84
C TRP A 26 -2.86 -12.45 7.34
N SER A 27 -3.86 -13.17 7.84
CA SER A 27 -4.21 -13.18 9.27
C SER A 27 -3.03 -13.57 10.17
N ASN A 28 -2.24 -14.57 9.78
CA ASN A 28 -1.09 -15.05 10.56
C ASN A 28 0.19 -14.20 10.45
N SER A 29 0.27 -13.26 9.49
CA SER A 29 1.46 -12.43 9.32
C SER A 29 1.63 -11.38 10.43
N ASN A 30 2.79 -11.31 11.07
CA ASN A 30 3.14 -10.19 11.96
C ASN A 30 3.75 -8.99 11.19
N THR A 31 4.08 -9.18 9.92
CA THR A 31 4.55 -8.11 9.05
C THR A 31 3.36 -7.37 8.42
N GLY A 32 3.41 -6.04 8.40
CA GLY A 32 2.35 -5.23 7.79
C GLY A 32 1.12 -4.96 8.66
N LEU A 33 1.23 -4.97 10.00
CA LEU A 33 0.13 -4.62 10.93
C LEU A 33 -0.57 -3.30 10.57
N ARG A 34 0.19 -2.32 10.08
CA ARG A 34 -0.37 -1.05 9.59
C ARG A 34 -1.19 -1.20 8.32
N VAL A 35 -0.74 -2.01 7.37
CA VAL A 35 -1.52 -2.28 6.15
C VAL A 35 -2.77 -3.05 6.54
N LYS A 36 -2.70 -3.99 7.49
CA LYS A 36 -3.85 -4.72 8.05
C LYS A 36 -4.90 -3.82 8.70
N SER A 37 -4.50 -2.75 9.40
CA SER A 37 -5.47 -1.85 10.02
C SER A 37 -6.33 -1.09 8.98
N PHE A 38 -5.82 -0.93 7.76
CA PHE A 38 -6.54 -0.32 6.64
C PHE A 38 -7.21 -1.36 5.73
N PHE A 39 -6.55 -2.51 5.51
CA PHE A 39 -7.01 -3.63 4.70
C PHE A 39 -7.11 -4.88 5.58
N PRO A 40 -8.21 -5.02 6.36
CA PRO A 40 -8.35 -6.11 7.32
C PRO A 40 -8.42 -7.48 6.66
N LYS A 41 -8.89 -7.53 5.41
CA LYS A 41 -8.97 -8.75 4.60
C LYS A 41 -8.35 -8.52 3.23
N PRO A 42 -7.69 -9.54 2.65
CA PRO A 42 -7.30 -9.47 1.25
C PRO A 42 -8.53 -9.48 0.35
N SER A 43 -8.42 -8.87 -0.83
CA SER A 43 -9.44 -8.89 -1.87
C SER A 43 -8.78 -8.96 -3.24
N LEU A 44 -9.45 -9.58 -4.21
CA LEU A 44 -9.05 -9.51 -5.63
C LEU A 44 -9.61 -8.28 -6.33
N ASP A 45 -10.50 -7.55 -5.67
CA ASP A 45 -11.07 -6.31 -6.17
C ASP A 45 -10.03 -5.20 -6.21
N ILE A 46 -10.20 -4.28 -7.16
CA ILE A 46 -9.41 -3.07 -7.25
C ILE A 46 -9.68 -2.24 -5.99
N SER A 47 -8.61 -1.85 -5.30
CA SER A 47 -8.73 -1.00 -4.11
C SER A 47 -9.47 0.30 -4.47
N PRO A 48 -10.48 0.72 -3.69
CA PRO A 48 -11.13 2.01 -3.89
C PRO A 48 -10.22 3.19 -3.55
N HIS A 49 -9.06 2.91 -2.93
CA HIS A 49 -8.09 3.92 -2.55
C HIS A 49 -7.14 4.23 -3.71
N PRO A 50 -6.76 5.51 -3.89
CA PRO A 50 -5.77 5.89 -4.87
C PRO A 50 -4.40 5.29 -4.52
N SER A 51 -3.58 5.04 -5.55
CA SER A 51 -2.29 4.33 -5.43
C SER A 51 -1.34 4.96 -4.41
N TYR A 52 -1.40 6.28 -4.21
CA TYR A 52 -0.59 6.97 -3.22
C TYR A 52 -0.88 6.52 -1.79
N VAL A 53 -2.13 6.14 -1.46
CA VAL A 53 -2.52 5.64 -0.13
C VAL A 53 -1.87 4.29 0.10
N THR A 54 -1.92 3.40 -0.90
CA THR A 54 -1.30 2.07 -0.80
C THR A 54 0.23 2.17 -0.70
N GLN A 55 0.86 3.06 -1.46
CA GLN A 55 2.29 3.36 -1.35
C GLN A 55 2.66 3.96 0.01
N PHE A 56 1.79 4.82 0.54
CA PHE A 56 1.93 5.41 1.87
C PHE A 56 1.90 4.32 2.96
N LEU A 57 0.90 3.45 2.93
CA LEU A 57 0.68 2.40 3.93
C LEU A 57 1.76 1.32 3.92
N THR A 58 2.31 1.00 2.75
CA THR A 58 3.38 0.02 2.57
C THR A 58 4.77 0.60 2.83
N ASN A 59 4.87 1.89 3.19
CA ASN A 59 6.15 2.63 3.30
C ASN A 59 6.98 2.62 2.00
N HIS A 60 6.37 2.35 0.85
CA HIS A 60 7.05 2.30 -0.45
C HIS A 60 6.98 3.61 -1.24
N SER A 61 6.32 4.65 -0.70
CA SER A 61 6.40 5.99 -1.28
C SER A 61 7.81 6.58 -1.12
N GLN A 62 8.11 7.61 -1.90
CA GLN A 62 9.34 8.42 -1.84
C GLN A 62 9.41 9.27 -0.56
N PHE A 63 9.20 8.66 0.61
CA PHE A 63 9.38 9.34 1.88
C PHE A 63 10.83 9.72 2.06
N ILE A 64 11.05 10.98 2.41
CA ILE A 64 12.40 11.52 2.67
C ILE A 64 13.12 10.69 3.73
N PHE A 65 12.41 10.20 4.75
CA PHE A 65 12.96 9.31 5.76
C PHE A 65 13.45 7.98 5.17
N TYR A 66 12.63 7.34 4.32
CA TYR A 66 13.03 6.07 3.69
C TYR A 66 14.21 6.28 2.75
N LEU A 67 14.18 7.34 1.92
CA LEU A 67 15.30 7.71 1.05
C LEU A 67 16.59 8.03 1.83
N HIS A 68 16.46 8.58 3.04
CA HIS A 68 17.58 8.84 3.94
C HIS A 68 18.24 7.54 4.43
N LEU A 69 17.46 6.49 4.74
CA LEU A 69 18.02 5.18 5.11
C LEU A 69 18.91 4.58 4.01
N PHE A 70 18.55 4.81 2.74
CA PHE A 70 19.36 4.41 1.58
C PHE A 70 20.43 5.43 1.18
N LYS A 71 20.64 6.47 2.00
CA LYS A 71 21.61 7.56 1.75
C LYS A 71 21.36 8.31 0.44
N LEU A 72 20.14 8.26 -0.09
CA LEU A 72 19.72 9.02 -1.28
C LEU A 72 19.32 10.46 -0.94
N LYS A 73 19.04 10.73 0.34
CA LYS A 73 18.80 12.07 0.89
C LYS A 73 19.66 12.30 2.13
N ALA A 74 20.22 13.51 2.25
CA ALA A 74 21.11 13.87 3.34
C ALA A 74 20.40 14.02 4.69
N THR A 75 19.12 14.40 4.67
CA THR A 75 18.30 14.62 5.87
C THR A 75 17.09 13.70 5.90
N PRO A 76 16.69 13.18 7.07
CA PRO A 76 15.41 12.49 7.25
C PRO A 76 14.22 13.46 7.34
N ASN A 77 14.47 14.77 7.43
CA ASN A 77 13.44 15.76 7.67
C ASN A 77 12.72 16.14 6.38
N CYS A 78 11.42 16.33 6.51
CA CYS A 78 10.56 16.83 5.47
C CYS A 78 10.72 18.35 5.28
N LEU A 79 10.16 18.90 4.19
CA LEU A 79 10.12 20.35 3.94
C LEU A 79 9.43 21.14 5.06
N CYS A 80 8.54 20.50 5.82
CA CYS A 80 7.89 21.10 6.99
C CYS A 80 8.75 21.11 8.27
N GLY A 81 9.98 20.58 8.22
CA GLY A 81 10.90 20.55 9.36
C GLY A 81 10.73 19.35 10.30
N PHE A 82 9.66 18.57 10.16
CA PHE A 82 9.46 17.33 10.94
C PHE A 82 10.16 16.12 10.30
N VAL A 83 10.44 15.10 11.11
CA VAL A 83 10.95 13.81 10.62
C VAL A 83 9.92 13.24 9.64
N GLY A 84 10.37 12.96 8.42
CA GLY A 84 9.52 12.48 7.33
C GLY A 84 9.14 11.01 7.46
N ASP A 85 9.05 10.48 8.68
CA ASP A 85 8.61 9.12 8.91
C ASP A 85 7.10 9.01 8.65
N THR A 86 6.66 7.80 8.34
CA THR A 86 5.31 7.60 7.86
C THR A 86 4.25 7.71 8.94
N LEU A 87 4.59 7.59 10.23
CA LEU A 87 3.63 7.77 11.34
C LEU A 87 3.43 9.27 11.60
N THR A 88 4.51 10.04 11.70
CA THR A 88 4.47 11.50 11.86
C THR A 88 3.73 12.17 10.70
N ILE A 89 3.94 11.73 9.46
CA ILE A 89 3.20 12.29 8.31
C ILE A 89 1.70 11.93 8.35
N MET A 90 1.33 10.74 8.85
CA MET A 90 -0.07 10.30 8.93
C MET A 90 -0.90 11.14 9.90
N TYR A 91 -0.34 11.47 11.06
CA TYR A 91 -1.08 12.17 12.11
C TYR A 91 -1.08 13.69 11.94
N SER A 92 -0.08 14.26 11.27
CA SER A 92 0.13 15.72 11.28
C SER A 92 -0.02 16.41 9.92
N HIS A 93 0.04 15.67 8.80
CA HIS A 93 0.47 16.29 7.54
C HIS A 93 -0.13 15.72 6.24
N VAL A 94 -1.17 14.89 6.35
CA VAL A 94 -1.85 14.20 5.23
C VAL A 94 -2.20 15.11 4.03
N PRO A 95 -2.71 16.37 4.21
CA PRO A 95 -3.06 17.20 3.05
C PRO A 95 -1.84 17.75 2.28
N LEU A 96 -0.69 17.93 2.94
CA LEU A 96 0.45 18.67 2.38
C LEU A 96 1.48 17.76 1.67
N HIS A 97 1.51 16.47 2.00
CA HIS A 97 2.54 15.53 1.49
C HIS A 97 2.00 14.43 0.57
N LEU A 98 0.68 14.38 0.36
CA LEU A 98 0.04 13.50 -0.62
C LEU A 98 -0.07 14.13 -2.01
N VAL A 99 0.34 15.39 -2.17
CA VAL A 99 0.45 16.02 -3.48
C VAL A 99 1.53 15.27 -4.26
N SER A 100 1.11 14.57 -5.31
CA SER A 100 2.00 13.86 -6.22
C SER A 100 3.14 14.79 -6.66
N PRO A 101 4.40 14.33 -6.74
CA PRO A 101 5.48 15.10 -7.34
C PRO A 101 5.13 15.64 -8.73
N SER A 102 4.26 14.93 -9.48
CA SER A 102 3.77 15.37 -10.79
C SER A 102 2.86 16.61 -10.75
N GLN A 103 2.26 16.93 -9.60
CA GLN A 103 1.45 18.14 -9.41
C GLN A 103 2.32 19.35 -9.03
N ASN A 104 3.47 19.13 -8.39
CA ASN A 104 4.45 20.18 -8.11
C ASN A 104 5.26 20.59 -9.34
N ALA A 105 5.38 19.70 -10.34
CA ALA A 105 6.04 20.01 -11.62
C ALA A 105 5.24 20.97 -12.52
N LYS A 106 3.99 21.31 -12.17
CA LYS A 106 3.14 22.25 -12.93
C LYS A 106 3.14 23.68 -12.36
N LYS A 107 3.98 23.95 -11.36
CA LYS A 107 4.06 25.26 -10.68
C LYS A 107 5.44 25.91 -10.73
N ALA A 108 6.33 25.43 -11.60
CA ALA A 108 7.61 26.08 -11.89
C ALA A 108 7.52 26.88 -13.19
#